data_AF-A0A965D3R2-F1
#
_entry.id   AF-A0A965D3R2-F1
#
_cell.length_a   1.000
_cell.length_b   1.000
_cell.length_c   1.000
_cell.angle_alpha   90.00
_cell.angle_beta   90.00
_cell.angle_gamma   90.00
#
_symmetry.space_group_name_H-M   'P 1'
#
loop_
_entity.id
_entity.type
_entity.pdbx_description
1 polymer ?
#
loop_
_entity_poly.entity_id
_entity_poly.type
_entity_poly.pdbx_seq_one_letter_code
_entity_poly.pdbx_strand_id
1 'polypeptide(L)'
;MSRNHTPSLGLIGGFIFALALGMYFTFAAVQGDYGLFRRAEIMGDAQRLQQELDALKVDVARMENLTRRMSDDYLDLDLLDQQARDVLGQVRPDEIIIQ
;
A
#
# COMPACT_ATOMS: atom_id res chain seq x y z
N MET A 1 -11.60 -21.37 -75.07
CA MET A 1 -11.98 -22.25 -73.94
C MET A 1 -11.74 -21.48 -72.63
N SER A 2 -12.67 -20.65 -72.17
CA SER A 2 -12.51 -19.90 -70.91
C SER A 2 -13.10 -20.72 -69.76
N ARG A 3 -12.25 -21.21 -68.85
CA ARG A 3 -12.68 -21.88 -67.62
C ARG A 3 -12.91 -20.81 -66.55
N ASN A 4 -14.16 -20.44 -66.32
CA ASN A 4 -14.52 -19.63 -65.16
C ASN A 4 -14.37 -20.47 -63.90
N HIS A 5 -13.34 -20.19 -63.11
CA HIS A 5 -13.22 -20.67 -61.74
C HIS A 5 -14.12 -19.81 -60.85
N THR A 6 -15.34 -20.26 -60.60
CA THR A 6 -16.13 -19.70 -59.50
C THR A 6 -15.42 -20.08 -58.19
N PRO A 7 -15.02 -19.10 -57.36
CA PRO A 7 -14.42 -19.43 -56.06
C PRO A 7 -15.46 -20.20 -55.24
N SER A 8 -15.04 -21.29 -54.59
CA SER A 8 -15.97 -22.08 -53.79
C SER A 8 -16.45 -21.23 -52.62
N LEU A 9 -17.74 -20.94 -52.58
CA LEU A 9 -18.36 -20.11 -51.54
C LEU A 9 -18.01 -20.59 -50.12
N GLY A 10 -17.80 -21.91 -49.96
CA GLY A 10 -17.35 -22.51 -48.70
C GLY A 10 -15.96 -22.10 -48.25
N LEU A 11 -15.00 -21.88 -49.17
CA LEU A 11 -13.67 -21.35 -48.81
C LEU A 11 -13.77 -19.91 -48.33
N ILE A 12 -14.60 -19.08 -48.98
CA ILE A 12 -14.81 -17.69 -48.59
C ILE A 12 -15.48 -17.62 -47.21
N GLY A 13 -16.54 -18.41 -47.00
CA GLY A 13 -17.23 -18.48 -45.71
C GLY A 13 -16.33 -18.98 -44.59
N GLY A 14 -15.55 -20.03 -44.83
CA GLY A 14 -14.57 -20.55 -43.87
C GLY A 14 -13.48 -19.53 -43.54
N PHE A 15 -12.99 -18.79 -44.52
CA PHE A 15 -12.00 -17.74 -44.33
C PHE A 15 -12.52 -16.58 -43.47
N ILE A 16 -13.74 -16.09 -43.77
CA ILE A 16 -14.39 -15.03 -42.98
C ILE A 16 -14.61 -15.49 -41.53
N PHE A 17 -15.04 -16.74 -41.34
CA PHE A 17 -15.25 -17.30 -40.01
C PHE A 17 -13.93 -17.40 -39.21
N ALA A 18 -12.88 -17.93 -39.84
CA ALA A 18 -11.55 -18.02 -39.21
C ALA A 18 -11.01 -16.62 -38.84
N LEU A 19 -11.21 -15.63 -39.71
CA LEU A 19 -10.79 -14.26 -39.49
C LEU A 19 -11.58 -13.58 -38.36
N ALA A 20 -12.90 -13.84 -38.28
CA ALA A 20 -13.74 -13.38 -37.17
C ALA A 20 -13.32 -13.99 -35.83
N LEU A 21 -13.03 -15.29 -35.78
CA LEU A 21 -12.49 -15.95 -34.58
C LEU A 21 -11.12 -15.39 -34.18
N GLY A 22 -10.22 -15.18 -35.16
CA GLY A 22 -8.91 -14.59 -34.90
C GLY A 22 -9.01 -13.19 -34.29
N MET A 23 -9.90 -12.35 -34.82
CA MET A 23 -10.19 -11.03 -34.24
C MET A 23 -10.78 -11.14 -32.82
N TYR A 24 -11.76 -12.01 -32.61
CA TYR A 24 -12.36 -12.22 -31.29
C TYR A 24 -11.31 -12.63 -30.25
N PHE A 25 -10.45 -13.60 -30.58
CA PHE A 25 -9.40 -14.03 -29.65
C PHE A 25 -8.33 -12.97 -29.42
N THR A 26 -7.94 -12.21 -30.46
CA THR A 26 -7.01 -11.09 -30.31
C THR A 26 -7.58 -10.03 -29.38
N PHE A 27 -8.86 -9.68 -29.55
CA PHE A 27 -9.59 -8.75 -28.71
C PHE A 27 -9.71 -9.27 -27.27
N ALA A 28 -10.11 -10.53 -27.08
CA ALA A 28 -10.24 -11.16 -25.78
C ALA A 28 -8.90 -11.31 -25.04
N ALA A 29 -7.79 -11.50 -25.76
CA ALA A 29 -6.45 -11.53 -25.15
C ALA A 29 -6.00 -10.14 -24.65
N VAL A 30 -6.46 -9.07 -25.31
CA VAL A 30 -6.14 -7.68 -24.94
C VAL A 30 -7.07 -7.17 -23.83
N GLN A 31 -8.37 -7.47 -23.88
CA GLN A 31 -9.37 -6.94 -22.94
C GLN A 31 -9.84 -7.91 -21.85
N GLY A 32 -9.55 -9.20 -21.95
CA GLY A 32 -10.02 -10.20 -20.98
C GLY A 32 -9.31 -10.14 -19.64
N ASP A 33 -9.93 -10.69 -18.59
CA ASP A 33 -9.39 -10.77 -17.22
C ASP A 33 -8.02 -11.47 -17.11
N TYR A 34 -7.63 -12.24 -18.14
CA TYR A 34 -6.33 -12.91 -18.27
C TYR A 34 -5.30 -12.13 -19.12
N GLY A 35 -5.68 -10.96 -19.65
CA GLY A 35 -4.82 -10.07 -20.43
C GLY A 35 -3.79 -9.35 -19.56
N LEU A 36 -2.70 -8.89 -20.19
CA LEU A 36 -1.54 -8.24 -19.56
C LEU A 36 -1.89 -7.09 -18.58
N PHE A 37 -3.06 -6.46 -18.75
CA PHE A 37 -3.53 -5.34 -17.94
C PHE A 37 -3.82 -5.70 -16.48
N ARG A 38 -4.32 -6.91 -16.18
CA ARG A 38 -4.62 -7.30 -14.79
C ARG A 38 -3.36 -7.38 -13.94
N ARG A 39 -2.23 -7.75 -14.52
CA ARG A 39 -0.93 -7.76 -13.83
C ARG A 39 -0.42 -6.36 -13.54
N ALA A 40 -0.65 -5.40 -14.44
CA ALA A 40 -0.24 -4.02 -14.25
C ALA A 40 -1.06 -3.36 -13.12
N GLU A 41 -2.37 -3.61 -13.08
CA GLU A 41 -3.27 -3.13 -12.01
C GLU A 41 -2.88 -3.73 -10.65
N ILE A 42 -2.68 -5.06 -10.58
CA ILE A 42 -2.27 -5.75 -9.35
C ILE A 42 -0.92 -5.25 -8.83
N MET A 43 0.05 -5.00 -9.73
CA MET A 43 1.36 -4.47 -9.32
C MET A 43 1.25 -3.03 -8.79
N GLY A 44 0.41 -2.20 -9.40
CA GLY A 44 0.14 -0.84 -8.92
C GLY A 44 -0.50 -0.83 -7.53
N ASP A 45 -1.51 -1.66 -7.32
CA ASP A 45 -2.18 -1.81 -6.02
C ASP A 45 -1.24 -2.36 -4.95
N ALA A 46 -0.41 -3.35 -5.30
CA ALA A 46 0.58 -3.92 -4.38
C ALA A 46 1.59 -2.85 -3.91
N GLN A 47 2.07 -2.00 -4.83
CA GLN A 47 3.00 -0.93 -4.47
C GLN A 47 2.35 0.12 -3.55
N ARG A 48 1.09 0.50 -3.81
CA ARG A 48 0.34 1.42 -2.94
C ARG A 48 0.13 0.83 -1.55
N LEU A 49 -0.32 -0.43 -1.47
CA LEU A 49 -0.51 -1.12 -0.18
C LEU A 49 0.80 -1.23 0.61
N GLN A 50 1.93 -1.47 -0.08
CA GLN A 50 3.23 -1.54 0.57
C GLN A 50 3.63 -0.20 1.20
N GLN A 51 3.38 0.92 0.52
CA GLN A 51 3.63 2.26 1.06
C GLN A 51 2.76 2.55 2.29
N GLU A 52 1.48 2.19 2.25
CA GLU A 52 0.57 2.33 3.39
C GLU A 52 1.02 1.50 4.59
N LEU A 53 1.46 0.26 4.33
CA LEU A 53 1.97 -0.66 5.35
C LEU A 53 3.23 -0.09 6.01
N ASP A 54 4.17 0.44 5.22
CA ASP A 54 5.41 1.01 5.74
C ASP A 54 5.15 2.27 6.58
N ALA A 55 4.20 3.13 6.17
CA ALA A 55 3.77 4.26 6.97
C ALA A 55 3.16 3.82 8.32
N LEU A 56 2.26 2.82 8.28
CA LEU A 56 1.61 2.31 9.49
C LEU A 56 2.61 1.66 10.46
N LYS A 57 3.63 0.96 9.94
CA LYS A 57 4.72 0.41 10.77
C LYS A 57 5.48 1.49 11.52
N VAL A 58 5.75 2.62 10.88
CA VAL A 58 6.41 3.76 11.53
C VAL A 58 5.53 4.31 12.66
N ASP A 59 4.23 4.40 12.45
CA ASP A 59 3.30 4.87 13.47
C ASP A 59 3.18 3.90 14.64
N VAL A 60 3.10 2.59 14.37
CA VAL A 60 3.13 1.55 15.42
C VAL A 60 4.42 1.63 16.22
N ALA A 61 5.58 1.72 15.56
CA ALA A 61 6.86 1.84 16.25
C ALA A 61 6.95 3.09 17.13
N ARG A 62 6.35 4.22 16.68
CA ARG A 62 6.25 5.45 17.48
C ARG A 62 5.39 5.22 18.72
N MET A 63 4.20 4.62 18.55
CA MET A 63 3.28 4.36 19.66
C MET A 63 3.86 3.34 20.65
N GLU A 64 4.54 2.31 20.18
CA GLU A 64 5.27 1.37 21.03
C GLU A 64 6.37 2.06 21.83
N ASN A 65 7.12 2.99 21.22
CA ASN A 65 8.12 3.77 21.93
C ASN A 65 7.50 4.67 23.01
N LEU A 66 6.41 5.37 22.69
CA LEU A 66 5.70 6.22 23.65
C LEU A 66 5.15 5.39 24.81
N THR A 67 4.47 4.27 24.53
CA THR A 67 3.97 3.35 25.55
C THR A 67 5.09 2.80 26.42
N ARG A 68 6.24 2.42 25.83
CA ARG A 68 7.42 2.00 26.61
C ARG A 68 7.94 3.11 27.51
N ARG A 69 7.96 4.35 27.04
CA ARG A 69 8.42 5.51 27.83
C ARG A 69 7.42 5.93 28.91
N MET A 70 6.15 5.59 28.75
CA MET A 70 5.10 5.80 29.76
C MET A 70 4.94 4.60 30.71
N SER A 71 5.61 3.47 30.43
CA SER A 71 5.66 2.31 31.32
C SER A 71 6.45 2.66 32.58
N ASP A 72 5.94 2.28 33.75
CA ASP A 72 6.46 2.59 35.08
C ASP A 72 7.98 2.32 35.26
N ASP A 73 8.57 1.38 34.52
CA ASP A 73 10.01 1.09 34.55
C ASP A 73 10.91 2.22 33.99
N TYR A 74 10.36 3.19 33.25
CA TYR A 74 11.09 4.35 32.68
C TYR A 74 10.54 5.70 33.14
N LEU A 75 9.38 5.70 33.81
CA LEU A 75 8.75 6.89 34.38
C LEU A 75 9.19 7.00 35.85
N ASP A 76 10.40 7.54 36.05
CA ASP A 76 10.92 7.73 37.40
C ASP A 76 10.08 8.81 38.11
N LEU A 77 9.13 8.35 38.93
CA LEU A 77 8.25 9.17 39.75
C LEU A 77 9.07 10.09 40.66
N ASP A 78 10.31 9.72 41.02
CA ASP A 78 11.21 10.57 41.80
C ASP A 78 11.74 11.74 40.96
N LEU A 79 12.01 11.54 39.67
CA LEU A 79 12.39 12.63 38.74
C LEU A 79 11.21 13.55 38.44
N LEU A 80 9.99 13.03 38.36
CA LEU A 80 8.78 13.85 38.23
C LEU A 80 8.49 14.65 39.50
N ASP A 81 8.70 14.08 40.70
CA ASP A 81 8.56 14.81 41.98
C ASP A 81 9.65 15.89 42.11
N GLN A 82 10.89 15.60 41.69
CA GLN A 82 11.96 16.61 41.64
C GLN A 82 11.63 17.74 40.65
N GLN A 83 11.22 17.42 39.42
CA GLN A 83 10.85 18.43 38.42
C GLN A 83 9.60 19.22 38.87
N ALA A 84 8.65 18.58 39.53
CA ALA A 84 7.48 19.25 40.10
C ALA A 84 7.86 20.17 41.26
N ARG A 85 8.80 19.80 42.13
CA ARG A 85 9.31 20.65 43.21
C ARG A 85 10.08 21.86 42.69
N ASP A 86 10.91 21.68 41.66
CA ASP A 86 11.67 22.75 41.01
C ASP A 86 10.75 23.75 40.29
N VAL A 87 9.69 23.26 39.62
CA VAL A 87 8.77 24.10 38.84
C VAL A 87 7.68 24.74 39.71
N LEU A 88 7.14 24.02 40.69
CA LEU A 88 6.08 24.51 41.58
C LEU A 88 6.60 25.22 42.82
N GLY A 89 7.92 25.31 43.01
CA GLY A 89 8.53 26.10 44.07
C GLY A 89 8.09 25.66 45.47
N GLN A 90 8.18 24.37 45.77
CA GLN A 90 8.13 23.88 47.17
C GLN A 90 9.49 24.14 47.84
N VAL A 91 9.92 25.40 47.87
CA VAL A 91 10.88 25.86 48.87
C VAL A 91 10.07 26.00 50.14
N ARG A 92 10.36 25.15 51.14
CA ARG A 92 9.80 25.37 52.49
C ARG A 92 10.20 26.77 52.95
N PRO A 93 9.33 27.52 53.66
CA PRO A 93 9.62 28.88 54.12
C PRO A 93 10.81 29.03 55.09
N ASP A 94 11.63 27.98 55.28
CA ASP A 94 12.49 27.79 56.44
C ASP A 94 13.99 27.60 56.09
N GLU A 95 14.38 27.61 54.81
CA GLU A 95 15.80 27.50 54.44
C GLU A 95 16.49 28.87 54.37
N ILE A 96 17.38 29.11 55.34
CA ILE A 96 18.27 30.28 55.39
C ILE A 96 19.49 30.01 54.50
N ILE A 97 19.65 30.81 53.44
CA ILE A 97 20.89 30.85 52.65
C ILE A 97 21.94 31.62 53.46
N ILE A 98 22.99 30.94 53.92
CA ILE A 98 24.19 31.58 54.47
C ILE A 98 25.17 31.78 53.32
N GLN A 99 25.57 33.03 53.12
CA GLN A 99 26.57 33.48 52.14
C GLN A 99 27.99 33.38 52.72
#